data_AF-A0A928SL57-F1
#
_entry.id   AF-A0A928SL57-F1
#
_cell.length_a   1.000
_cell.length_b   1.000
_cell.length_c   1.000
_cell.angle_alpha   90.00
_cell.angle_beta   90.00
_cell.angle_gamma   90.00
#
_symmetry.space_group_name_H-M   'P 1'
#
loop_
_entity.id
_entity.type
_entity.pdbx_description
1 polymer ?
#
loop_
_entity_poly.entity_id
_entity_poly.type
_entity_poly.pdbx_seq_one_letter_code
_entity_poly.pdbx_strand_id
1 'polypeptide(L)'
;MLRRLTPLLLCVGCASEDGAGGAGPTSELVSGLGVSAVSLNQAVQVPLMVGGQAVTGTAPIVAGRSGLLRVSVQPEAGFQPREVVARLELGTAAGELPPMEQKLLVAGPSSDADLATTFNFELAGEALTPDLQFAVSLREASGKAQGAPSPAASYPASGRAAISAQSTSGPLRLVLVPLQYDADGSGRLPALDEAQVTRYRDTLLGLYPTGSVEIRIRDPIPYDGVISPNGDGWGEVLQFLLMRRNQDRITNEALPNEYYYGLFMPKASFALYCSGSPVCVLGLSTALPDPTKEFARGSVGIGFVGDQAASTLAHETGHAHGRLHAPCAPMGFIQNTDPAFPYPDGGIGVWGLDLGEKSLFDPQGPARDFMGYCDPTWVSDYTWGALFDRITFVNASAAAGGGGGGQPMWMVSVDGAGRAKLGQRVTLTEEPSGELRMLDVLDHQGALRRRDSARFYPYSDLPGGFLLVPEPKPGDRSLRIGESSVHWGGRGNPLPSR
;
A
#
# COMPACT_ATOMS: atom_id res chain seq x y z
N MET A 1 21.95 -39.73 -1.44
CA MET A 1 21.58 -39.84 0.00
C MET A 1 21.94 -38.53 0.69
N LEU A 2 21.07 -37.53 0.64
CA LEU A 2 21.24 -36.25 1.34
C LEU A 2 20.11 -36.14 2.36
N ARG A 3 20.47 -36.11 3.65
CA ARG A 3 19.55 -35.91 4.77
C ARG A 3 19.10 -34.45 4.79
N ARG A 4 17.79 -34.25 4.75
CA ARG A 4 17.13 -32.96 5.03
C ARG A 4 17.31 -32.65 6.52
N LEU A 5 17.89 -31.49 6.82
CA LEU A 5 17.90 -30.89 8.15
C LEU A 5 16.66 -29.97 8.24
N THR A 6 15.71 -30.36 9.08
CA THR A 6 14.57 -29.53 9.49
C THR A 6 15.00 -28.66 10.66
N PRO A 7 14.80 -27.33 10.64
CA PRO A 7 15.08 -26.52 11.82
C PRO A 7 13.95 -26.72 12.84
N LEU A 8 14.32 -27.24 14.01
CA LEU A 8 13.46 -27.36 15.18
C LEU A 8 13.46 -25.99 15.87
N LEU A 9 12.33 -25.28 15.79
CA LEU A 9 12.12 -24.03 16.52
C LEU A 9 11.91 -24.36 18.01
N LEU A 10 12.93 -24.14 18.84
CA LEU A 10 12.81 -24.22 20.30
C LEU A 10 12.13 -22.94 20.80
N CYS A 11 10.86 -23.02 21.17
CA CYS A 11 10.24 -22.03 22.05
C CYS A 11 10.82 -22.21 23.47
N VAL A 12 11.75 -21.33 23.85
CA VAL A 12 12.15 -21.18 25.25
C VAL A 12 11.07 -20.34 25.93
N GLY A 13 10.08 -21.01 26.51
CA GLY A 13 9.18 -20.39 27.48
C GLY A 13 9.94 -20.22 28.80
N CYS A 14 10.27 -18.98 29.17
CA CYS A 14 10.58 -18.65 30.55
C CYS A 14 9.27 -18.73 31.35
N ALA A 15 9.03 -19.87 32.00
CA ALA A 15 8.07 -19.95 33.09
C ALA A 15 8.70 -19.29 34.32
N SER A 16 8.24 -18.10 34.67
CA SER A 16 8.39 -17.58 36.03
C SER A 16 7.36 -18.26 36.92
N GLU A 17 7.81 -19.22 37.72
CA GLU A 17 7.04 -19.75 38.85
C GLU A 17 6.98 -18.68 39.95
N ASP A 18 5.91 -17.89 39.99
CA ASP A 18 5.53 -17.16 41.19
C ASP A 18 4.31 -17.83 41.81
N GLY A 19 4.56 -18.51 42.92
CA GLY A 19 3.53 -19.05 43.80
C GLY A 19 2.86 -17.94 44.62
N ALA A 20 1.63 -17.62 44.25
CA ALA A 20 0.60 -17.11 45.16
C ALA A 20 -0.77 -17.55 44.65
N GLY A 21 -1.51 -18.29 45.47
CA GLY A 21 -2.81 -18.90 45.12
C GLY A 21 -3.92 -17.89 44.86
N GLY A 22 -3.90 -17.24 43.70
CA GLY A 22 -5.06 -16.56 43.13
C GLY A 22 -5.99 -17.61 42.52
N ALA A 23 -7.23 -17.68 42.99
CA ALA A 23 -8.27 -18.44 42.30
C ALA A 23 -8.31 -18.01 40.82
N GLY A 24 -8.27 -18.97 39.90
CA GLY A 24 -8.44 -18.69 38.47
C GLY A 24 -9.76 -17.96 38.19
N PRO A 25 -9.88 -17.29 37.03
CA PRO A 25 -11.09 -16.56 36.66
C PRO A 25 -12.32 -17.46 36.78
N THR A 26 -13.43 -16.88 37.27
CA THR A 26 -14.67 -17.64 37.41
C THR A 26 -15.29 -17.91 36.04
N SER A 27 -16.07 -18.99 35.93
CA SER A 27 -16.92 -19.21 34.76
C SER A 27 -18.13 -18.28 34.72
N GLU A 28 -18.35 -17.45 35.75
CA GLU A 28 -19.50 -16.56 35.86
C GLU A 28 -19.30 -15.28 35.04
N LEU A 29 -20.34 -14.89 34.30
CA LEU A 29 -20.39 -13.63 33.56
C LEU A 29 -20.46 -12.45 34.53
N VAL A 30 -19.81 -11.34 34.15
CA VAL A 30 -19.76 -10.11 34.95
C VAL A 30 -21.16 -9.50 35.12
N SER A 31 -21.39 -8.91 36.28
CA SER A 31 -22.59 -8.14 36.60
C SER A 31 -22.39 -6.63 36.35
N GLY A 32 -23.41 -5.94 35.81
CA GLY A 32 -23.40 -4.49 35.65
C GLY A 32 -22.39 -3.93 34.64
N LEU A 33 -21.90 -4.74 33.71
CA LEU A 33 -20.94 -4.33 32.67
C LEU A 33 -21.27 -5.02 31.35
N GLY A 34 -21.37 -4.25 30.28
CA GLY A 34 -21.63 -4.76 28.94
C GLY A 34 -20.47 -4.55 27.99
N VAL A 35 -20.35 -5.43 26.99
CA VAL A 35 -19.55 -5.20 25.79
C VAL A 35 -20.26 -4.15 24.94
N SER A 36 -19.64 -2.98 24.77
CA SER A 36 -20.23 -1.86 24.02
C SER A 36 -19.84 -1.86 22.55
N ALA A 37 -18.62 -2.32 22.22
CA ALA A 37 -18.18 -2.48 20.84
C ALA A 37 -17.09 -3.57 20.73
N VAL A 38 -16.98 -4.17 19.55
CA VAL A 38 -15.83 -4.99 19.15
C VAL A 38 -15.33 -4.47 17.81
N SER A 39 -14.03 -4.24 17.69
CA SER A 39 -13.39 -3.83 16.43
C SER A 39 -12.10 -4.61 16.19
N LEU A 40 -11.73 -4.76 14.92
CA LEU A 40 -10.43 -5.29 14.51
C LEU A 40 -9.61 -4.20 13.84
N ASN A 41 -8.36 -4.05 14.24
CA ASN A 41 -7.48 -2.98 13.78
C ASN A 41 -6.29 -3.59 13.05
N GLN A 42 -6.15 -3.26 11.76
CA GLN A 42 -5.07 -3.76 10.89
C GLN A 42 -4.30 -2.63 10.19
N ALA A 43 -4.25 -1.46 10.83
CA ALA A 43 -3.86 -0.12 10.35
C ALA A 43 -5.07 0.82 10.41
N VAL A 44 -6.22 0.36 9.92
CA VAL A 44 -7.53 1.02 10.06
C VAL A 44 -8.43 0.23 11.01
N GLN A 45 -9.25 0.93 11.78
CA GLN A 45 -10.27 0.31 12.63
C GLN A 45 -11.46 -0.17 11.78
N VAL A 46 -11.79 -1.45 11.90
CA VAL A 46 -13.01 -2.04 11.31
C VAL A 46 -13.94 -2.50 12.43
N PRO A 47 -15.10 -1.86 12.62
CA PRO A 47 -16.05 -2.30 13.63
C PRO A 47 -16.72 -3.63 13.22
N LEU A 48 -16.80 -4.56 14.17
CA LEU A 48 -17.48 -5.87 14.04
C LEU A 48 -18.83 -5.87 14.76
N MET A 49 -18.91 -5.12 15.86
CA MET A 49 -20.10 -4.99 16.69
C MET A 49 -20.14 -3.61 17.34
N VAL A 50 -21.32 -2.99 17.38
CA VAL A 50 -21.61 -1.78 18.16
C VAL A 50 -22.96 -1.94 18.85
N GLY A 51 -23.03 -1.68 20.16
CA GLY A 51 -24.28 -1.70 20.92
C GLY A 51 -25.00 -3.06 20.93
N GLY A 52 -24.23 -4.15 20.89
CA GLY A 52 -24.74 -5.52 20.82
C GLY A 52 -25.23 -5.95 19.43
N GLN A 53 -25.08 -5.12 18.40
CA GLN A 53 -25.48 -5.42 17.03
C GLN A 53 -24.27 -5.60 16.13
N ALA A 54 -24.31 -6.63 15.27
CA ALA A 54 -23.31 -6.82 14.22
C ALA A 54 -23.33 -5.62 13.26
N VAL A 55 -22.17 -5.14 12.86
CA VAL A 55 -22.02 -4.06 11.89
C VAL A 55 -20.99 -4.44 10.83
N THR A 56 -21.03 -3.75 9.70
CA THR A 56 -20.03 -3.86 8.63
C THR A 56 -19.23 -2.57 8.59
N GLY A 57 -17.91 -2.66 8.67
CA GLY A 57 -17.04 -1.51 8.53
C GLY A 57 -16.90 -1.03 7.08
N THR A 58 -16.25 0.12 6.91
CA THR A 58 -16.00 0.76 5.60
C THR A 58 -14.75 0.21 4.90
N ALA A 59 -13.90 -0.52 5.61
CA ALA A 59 -12.65 -1.10 5.12
C ALA A 59 -12.64 -2.64 5.23
N PRO A 60 -12.00 -3.35 4.29
CA PRO A 60 -11.82 -4.80 4.38
C PRO A 60 -10.87 -5.21 5.51
N ILE A 61 -11.20 -6.33 6.15
CA ILE A 61 -10.29 -7.07 7.03
C ILE A 61 -9.47 -8.02 6.15
N VAL A 62 -8.16 -7.99 6.32
CA VAL A 62 -7.20 -8.74 5.50
C VAL A 62 -6.85 -10.06 6.17
N ALA A 63 -7.15 -11.17 5.50
CA ALA A 63 -6.74 -12.50 5.94
C ALA A 63 -5.21 -12.66 5.86
N GLY A 64 -4.62 -13.40 6.80
CA GLY A 64 -3.16 -13.60 6.84
C GLY A 64 -2.36 -12.40 7.38
N ARG A 65 -3.02 -11.32 7.80
CA ARG A 65 -2.39 -10.12 8.35
C ARG A 65 -2.67 -10.03 9.85
N SER A 66 -1.66 -9.82 10.68
CA SER A 66 -1.87 -9.63 12.11
C SER A 66 -2.76 -8.42 12.40
N GLY A 67 -3.51 -8.46 13.50
CA GLY A 67 -4.41 -7.38 13.89
C GLY A 67 -4.66 -7.32 15.40
N LEU A 68 -5.17 -6.18 15.87
CA LEU A 68 -5.59 -6.00 17.26
C LEU A 68 -7.11 -6.02 17.35
N LEU A 69 -7.67 -7.08 17.94
CA LEU A 69 -9.09 -7.14 18.28
C LEU A 69 -9.31 -6.41 19.60
N ARG A 70 -10.06 -5.32 19.54
CA ARG A 70 -10.39 -4.45 20.68
C ARG A 70 -11.81 -4.70 21.13
N VAL A 71 -11.99 -4.95 22.42
CA VAL A 71 -13.29 -5.12 23.07
C VAL A 71 -13.48 -3.93 24.01
N SER A 72 -14.43 -3.08 23.66
CA SER A 72 -14.84 -1.92 24.44
C SER A 72 -15.97 -2.31 25.40
N VAL A 73 -15.98 -1.70 26.57
CA VAL A 73 -16.99 -1.95 27.62
C VAL A 73 -17.70 -0.67 28.03
N GLN A 74 -18.94 -0.84 28.50
CA GLN A 74 -19.76 0.22 29.07
C GLN A 74 -20.29 -0.23 30.44
N PRO A 75 -19.82 0.39 31.55
CA PRO A 75 -20.40 0.16 32.87
C PRO A 75 -21.87 0.60 32.94
N GLU A 76 -22.70 -0.22 33.60
CA GLU A 76 -24.07 0.12 33.95
C GLU A 76 -24.12 1.01 35.20
N ALA A 77 -25.28 1.61 35.47
CA ALA A 77 -25.47 2.43 36.66
C ALA A 77 -25.19 1.63 37.94
N GLY A 78 -24.33 2.18 38.81
CA GLY A 78 -23.94 1.56 40.08
C GLY A 78 -22.75 0.59 40.00
N PHE A 79 -22.19 0.36 38.80
CA PHE A 79 -20.97 -0.44 38.65
C PHE A 79 -19.82 0.13 39.50
N GLN A 80 -19.18 -0.75 40.28
CA GLN A 80 -18.01 -0.39 41.08
C GLN A 80 -16.72 -0.82 40.36
N PRO A 81 -15.69 0.04 40.32
CA PRO A 81 -14.42 -0.27 39.68
C PRO A 81 -13.82 -1.57 40.22
N ARG A 82 -13.45 -2.49 39.32
CA ARG A 82 -12.87 -3.79 39.68
C ARG A 82 -12.18 -4.47 38.51
N GLU A 83 -11.38 -5.48 38.84
CA GLU A 83 -10.78 -6.36 37.84
C GLU A 83 -11.86 -7.21 37.15
N VAL A 84 -11.82 -7.22 35.82
CA VAL A 84 -12.66 -8.04 34.95
C VAL A 84 -11.76 -8.80 34.00
N VAL A 85 -12.13 -10.03 33.66
CA VAL A 85 -11.43 -10.83 32.66
C VAL A 85 -12.29 -10.90 31.41
N ALA A 86 -11.79 -10.39 30.28
CA ALA A 86 -12.38 -10.68 28.99
C ALA A 86 -11.78 -11.99 28.47
N ARG A 87 -12.65 -12.91 28.06
CA ARG A 87 -12.30 -14.16 27.38
C ARG A 87 -12.78 -14.09 25.94
N LEU A 88 -11.84 -14.19 25.02
CA LEU A 88 -12.05 -14.28 23.59
C LEU A 88 -11.96 -15.74 23.15
N GLU A 89 -13.05 -16.26 22.61
CA GLU A 89 -13.13 -17.60 22.05
C GLU A 89 -13.12 -17.51 20.53
N LEU A 90 -12.23 -18.26 19.90
CA LEU A 90 -12.02 -18.23 18.45
C LEU A 90 -12.30 -19.61 17.87
N GLY A 91 -12.81 -19.64 16.64
CA GLY A 91 -13.05 -20.89 15.93
C GLY A 91 -13.05 -20.69 14.43
N THR A 92 -12.67 -21.74 13.72
CA THR A 92 -12.69 -21.83 12.25
C THR A 92 -13.51 -23.05 11.84
N ALA A 93 -13.72 -23.27 10.55
CA ALA A 93 -14.30 -24.51 10.05
C ALA A 93 -13.46 -25.76 10.42
N ALA A 94 -12.16 -25.58 10.72
CA ALA A 94 -11.28 -26.66 11.15
C ALA A 94 -11.44 -27.03 12.64
N GLY A 95 -12.09 -26.18 13.44
CA GLY A 95 -12.31 -26.40 14.87
C GLY A 95 -12.07 -25.17 15.73
N GLU A 96 -12.15 -25.36 17.05
CA GLU A 96 -11.90 -24.30 18.03
C GLU A 96 -10.39 -24.00 18.16
N LEU A 97 -10.07 -22.73 18.34
CA LEU A 97 -8.72 -22.27 18.65
C LEU A 97 -8.59 -22.04 20.17
N PRO A 98 -7.36 -22.06 20.73
CA PRO A 98 -7.16 -21.76 22.13
C PRO A 98 -7.79 -20.41 22.51
N PRO A 99 -8.59 -20.34 23.60
CA PRO A 99 -9.16 -19.08 24.03
C PRO A 99 -8.04 -18.14 24.52
N MET A 100 -8.24 -16.85 24.32
CA MET A 100 -7.38 -15.81 24.86
C MET A 100 -8.08 -15.13 26.02
N GLU A 101 -7.34 -14.77 27.06
CA GLU A 101 -7.89 -14.04 28.21
C GLU A 101 -7.03 -12.82 28.51
N GLN A 102 -7.68 -11.71 28.83
CA GLN A 102 -7.01 -10.51 29.31
C GLN A 102 -7.76 -9.96 30.51
N LYS A 103 -7.00 -9.59 31.53
CA LYS A 103 -7.51 -8.93 32.73
C LYS A 103 -7.32 -7.41 32.61
N LEU A 104 -8.33 -6.66 33.02
CA LEU A 104 -8.30 -5.20 33.08
C LEU A 104 -9.00 -4.69 34.34
N LEU A 105 -8.45 -3.65 34.98
CA LEU A 105 -9.17 -2.87 35.99
C LEU A 105 -10.14 -1.93 35.27
N VAL A 106 -11.43 -2.27 35.25
CA VAL A 106 -12.46 -1.44 34.64
C VAL A 106 -12.90 -0.38 35.65
N ALA A 107 -12.63 0.89 35.35
CA ALA A 107 -13.03 2.03 36.19
C ALA A 107 -14.06 2.95 35.52
N GLY A 108 -14.32 2.77 34.23
CA GLY A 108 -15.18 3.63 33.42
C GLY A 108 -15.47 3.03 32.04
N PRO A 109 -16.19 3.75 31.17
CA PRO A 109 -16.41 3.33 29.79
C PRO A 109 -15.10 3.35 28.99
N SER A 110 -15.00 2.44 28.02
CA SER A 110 -13.88 2.41 27.07
C SER A 110 -13.92 3.61 26.12
N SER A 111 -12.74 4.00 25.63
CA SER A 111 -12.52 5.02 24.61
C SER A 111 -11.65 4.47 23.48
N ASP A 112 -11.99 4.78 22.23
CA ASP A 112 -11.14 4.41 21.09
C ASP A 112 -9.77 5.09 21.14
N ALA A 113 -9.68 6.25 21.78
CA ALA A 113 -8.45 7.04 21.95
C ALA A 113 -7.47 6.50 23.00
N ASP A 114 -7.87 5.49 23.79
CA ASP A 114 -7.05 4.96 24.88
C ASP A 114 -7.09 3.43 24.96
N LEU A 115 -6.01 2.79 24.50
CA LEU A 115 -5.85 1.34 24.56
C LEU A 115 -5.91 0.78 25.99
N ALA A 116 -5.59 1.57 27.01
CA ALA A 116 -5.66 1.12 28.40
C ALA A 116 -7.11 0.96 28.90
N THR A 117 -8.10 1.47 28.16
CA THR A 117 -9.51 1.36 28.52
C THR A 117 -10.23 0.22 27.79
N THR A 118 -9.56 -0.47 26.85
CA THR A 118 -10.11 -1.60 26.08
C THR A 118 -9.40 -2.91 26.42
N PHE A 119 -10.09 -4.04 26.29
CA PHE A 119 -9.38 -5.32 26.20
C PHE A 119 -8.85 -5.49 24.77
N ASN A 120 -7.56 -5.76 24.63
CA ASN A 120 -6.82 -5.80 23.38
C ASN A 120 -6.20 -7.19 23.21
N PHE A 121 -6.67 -7.92 22.19
CA PHE A 121 -6.18 -9.25 21.84
C PHE A 121 -5.40 -9.17 20.53
N GLU A 122 -4.12 -9.54 20.58
CA GLU A 122 -3.29 -9.64 19.38
C GLU A 122 -3.63 -10.92 18.63
N LEU A 123 -4.19 -10.77 17.43
CA LEU A 123 -4.46 -11.88 16.53
C LEU A 123 -3.30 -11.99 15.54
N ALA A 124 -2.61 -13.12 15.59
CA ALA A 124 -1.58 -13.43 14.61
C ALA A 124 -2.20 -13.63 13.21
N GLY A 125 -1.47 -13.26 12.16
CA GLY A 125 -1.96 -13.34 10.79
C GLY A 125 -2.43 -14.73 10.39
N GLU A 126 -1.74 -15.78 10.85
CA GLU A 126 -2.09 -17.18 10.60
C GLU A 126 -3.45 -17.60 11.19
N ALA A 127 -3.91 -16.93 12.26
CA ALA A 127 -5.21 -17.19 12.86
C ALA A 127 -6.35 -16.48 12.11
N LEU A 128 -6.05 -15.35 11.45
CA LEU A 128 -7.01 -14.53 10.70
C LEU A 128 -7.30 -15.13 9.32
N THR A 129 -8.07 -16.22 9.33
CA THR A 129 -8.60 -16.87 8.11
C THR A 129 -9.97 -16.32 7.72
N PRO A 130 -10.41 -16.47 6.45
CA PRO A 130 -11.73 -15.97 6.01
C PRO A 130 -12.93 -16.55 6.77
N ASP A 131 -12.79 -17.75 7.32
CA ASP A 131 -13.80 -18.47 8.09
C ASP A 131 -13.67 -18.28 9.62
N LEU A 132 -12.75 -17.40 10.08
CA LEU A 132 -12.59 -17.12 11.50
C LEU A 132 -13.86 -16.50 12.10
N GLN A 133 -14.28 -17.07 13.21
CA GLN A 133 -15.40 -16.61 14.04
C GLN A 133 -14.92 -16.34 15.47
N PHE A 134 -15.59 -15.43 16.15
CA PHE A 134 -15.26 -15.03 17.52
C PHE A 134 -16.50 -14.97 18.43
N ALA A 135 -16.27 -15.19 19.71
CA ALA A 135 -17.18 -14.80 20.78
C ALA A 135 -16.37 -14.17 21.92
N VAL A 136 -16.94 -13.17 22.57
CA VAL A 136 -16.35 -12.52 23.73
C VAL A 136 -17.28 -12.67 24.93
N SER A 137 -16.68 -12.91 26.11
CA SER A 137 -17.37 -12.91 27.39
C SER A 137 -16.56 -12.13 28.42
N LEU A 138 -17.24 -11.30 29.22
CA LEU A 138 -16.68 -10.60 30.36
C LEU A 138 -17.01 -11.39 31.62
N ARG A 139 -15.99 -11.70 32.42
CA ARG A 139 -16.07 -12.62 33.56
C ARG A 139 -15.55 -11.95 34.82
N GLU A 140 -16.10 -12.34 35.96
CA GLU A 140 -15.61 -11.85 37.25
C GLU A 140 -14.21 -12.44 37.52
N ALA A 141 -13.25 -11.58 37.84
CA ALA A 141 -11.88 -11.97 38.11
C ALA A 141 -11.72 -12.69 39.48
N SER A 142 -12.73 -12.62 40.35
CA SER A 142 -12.73 -13.27 41.66
C SER A 142 -14.05 -13.99 41.93
N GLY A 143 -13.98 -15.01 42.80
CA GLY A 143 -14.85 -16.18 42.95
C GLY A 143 -16.37 -16.04 43.08
N LYS A 144 -16.98 -14.85 42.98
CA LYS A 144 -18.43 -14.67 43.04
C LYS A 144 -18.89 -13.46 42.24
N ALA A 145 -19.93 -13.65 41.42
CA ALA A 145 -20.70 -12.56 40.84
C ALA A 145 -21.22 -11.59 41.92
N GLN A 146 -21.01 -10.29 41.69
CA GLN A 146 -21.49 -9.23 42.58
C GLN A 146 -23.00 -8.94 42.42
N GLY A 147 -23.66 -9.62 41.49
CA GLY A 147 -25.08 -9.47 41.17
C GLY A 147 -25.50 -10.44 40.06
N ALA A 148 -26.70 -10.23 39.50
CA ALA A 148 -27.13 -10.99 38.32
C ALA A 148 -26.21 -10.66 37.13
N PRO A 149 -25.81 -11.68 36.33
CA PRO A 149 -25.03 -11.45 35.12
C PRO A 149 -25.73 -10.50 34.15
N SER A 150 -24.96 -9.58 33.55
CA SER A 150 -25.49 -8.73 32.48
C SER A 150 -25.63 -9.57 31.19
N PRO A 151 -26.79 -9.58 30.51
CA PRO A 151 -26.90 -10.19 29.18
C PRO A 151 -25.94 -9.57 28.15
N ALA A 152 -25.55 -8.31 28.37
CA ALA A 152 -24.58 -7.59 27.54
C ALA A 152 -23.11 -7.97 27.87
N ALA A 153 -22.86 -8.78 28.90
CA ALA A 153 -21.52 -9.25 29.26
C ALA A 153 -20.93 -10.21 28.23
N SER A 154 -21.69 -10.62 27.21
CA SER A 154 -21.21 -11.49 26.15
C SER A 154 -21.71 -11.06 24.79
N TYR A 155 -20.88 -11.25 23.76
CA TYR A 155 -21.27 -11.09 22.36
C TYR A 155 -20.63 -12.17 21.47
N PRO A 156 -21.38 -12.80 20.55
CA PRO A 156 -22.84 -12.76 20.47
C PRO A 156 -23.50 -13.39 21.71
N ALA A 157 -24.81 -13.24 21.87
CA ALA A 157 -25.55 -13.85 22.98
C ALA A 157 -25.47 -15.39 22.98
N SER A 158 -25.26 -16.00 21.80
CA SER A 158 -24.97 -17.42 21.64
C SER A 158 -24.17 -17.67 20.36
N GLY A 159 -23.39 -18.75 20.34
CA GLY A 159 -22.54 -19.11 19.20
C GLY A 159 -21.35 -18.17 19.02
N ARG A 160 -20.92 -17.97 17.77
CA ARG A 160 -19.82 -17.07 17.39
C ARG A 160 -20.26 -16.19 16.22
N ALA A 161 -19.75 -14.96 16.17
CA ALA A 161 -19.92 -14.02 15.07
C ALA A 161 -18.75 -14.15 14.08
N ALA A 162 -18.99 -13.92 12.79
CA ALA A 162 -17.93 -13.95 11.78
C ALA A 162 -17.06 -12.68 11.85
N ILE A 163 -15.75 -12.82 11.62
CA ILE A 163 -14.84 -11.68 11.39
C ILE A 163 -14.88 -11.23 9.93
N SER A 164 -15.18 -12.14 8.99
CA SER A 164 -15.27 -11.86 7.54
C SER A 164 -13.97 -11.30 6.95
N ALA A 165 -12.83 -11.87 7.35
CA ALA A 165 -11.53 -11.57 6.73
C ALA A 165 -11.50 -12.01 5.26
N GLN A 166 -10.77 -11.27 4.43
CA GLN A 166 -10.74 -11.45 2.98
C GLN A 166 -9.30 -11.64 2.50
N SER A 167 -9.09 -12.54 1.55
CA SER A 167 -7.76 -12.81 1.00
C SER A 167 -7.40 -11.83 -0.10
N THR A 168 -6.17 -11.31 -0.07
CA THR A 168 -5.56 -10.54 -1.17
C THR A 168 -5.03 -11.42 -2.32
N SER A 169 -5.32 -12.73 -2.30
CA SER A 169 -4.83 -13.73 -3.25
C SER A 169 -3.29 -13.83 -3.35
N GLY A 170 -2.56 -13.27 -2.37
CA GLY A 170 -1.10 -13.26 -2.35
C GLY A 170 -0.52 -12.02 -1.66
N PRO A 171 0.81 -11.94 -1.54
CA PRO A 171 1.51 -10.79 -0.97
C PRO A 171 1.54 -9.59 -1.93
N LEU A 172 1.93 -8.43 -1.39
CA LEU A 172 2.43 -7.32 -2.19
C LEU A 172 3.88 -7.63 -2.60
N ARG A 173 4.18 -7.56 -3.90
CA ARG A 173 5.51 -7.85 -4.44
C ARG A 173 6.17 -6.60 -5.00
N LEU A 174 7.36 -6.30 -4.49
CA LEU A 174 8.16 -5.15 -4.90
C LEU A 174 9.55 -5.58 -5.37
N VAL A 175 10.00 -4.97 -6.46
CA VAL A 175 11.34 -5.14 -7.01
C VAL A 175 12.06 -3.80 -6.90
N LEU A 176 13.03 -3.73 -6.00
CA LEU A 176 13.91 -2.56 -5.89
C LEU A 176 14.94 -2.65 -7.01
N VAL A 177 15.03 -1.61 -7.83
CA VAL A 177 15.96 -1.52 -8.96
C VAL A 177 16.98 -0.41 -8.67
N PRO A 178 18.20 -0.75 -8.25
CA PRO A 178 19.27 0.23 -8.09
C PRO A 178 19.65 0.78 -9.46
N LEU A 179 19.48 2.08 -9.66
CA LEU A 179 19.97 2.75 -10.87
C LEU A 179 21.32 3.37 -10.55
N GLN A 180 22.37 2.86 -11.20
CA GLN A 180 23.72 3.40 -11.09
C GLN A 180 23.76 4.76 -11.81
N TYR A 181 24.02 5.83 -11.06
CA TYR A 181 23.97 7.18 -11.59
C TYR A 181 25.28 7.56 -12.28
N ASP A 182 25.30 7.48 -13.60
CA ASP A 182 26.47 7.71 -14.45
C ASP A 182 26.46 9.08 -15.15
N ALA A 183 25.39 9.87 -15.00
CA ALA A 183 25.23 11.15 -15.67
C ALA A 183 26.34 12.18 -15.35
N ASP A 184 26.98 12.05 -14.18
CA ASP A 184 28.14 12.85 -13.77
C ASP A 184 29.43 12.02 -13.62
N GLY A 185 29.44 10.79 -14.14
CA GLY A 185 30.57 9.86 -14.08
C GLY A 185 30.86 9.31 -12.68
N SER A 186 29.97 9.51 -11.70
CA SER A 186 30.22 9.08 -10.32
C SER A 186 29.97 7.60 -10.06
N GLY A 187 29.11 6.94 -10.84
CA GLY A 187 28.73 5.55 -10.63
C GLY A 187 28.04 5.30 -9.29
N ARG A 188 27.39 6.32 -8.70
CA ARG A 188 26.75 6.19 -7.37
C ARG A 188 25.59 5.20 -7.42
N LEU A 189 25.47 4.41 -6.36
CA LEU A 189 24.37 3.49 -6.12
C LEU A 189 23.61 3.88 -4.85
N PRO A 190 22.28 3.68 -4.81
CA PRO A 190 21.52 3.79 -3.58
C PRO A 190 21.96 2.70 -2.58
N ALA A 191 22.00 3.04 -1.31
CA ALA A 191 22.24 2.06 -0.26
C ALA A 191 20.96 1.26 0.02
N LEU A 192 21.02 -0.06 -0.19
CA LEU A 192 19.95 -1.02 0.04
C LEU A 192 20.41 -2.12 1.00
N ASP A 193 20.95 -1.70 2.14
CA ASP A 193 21.27 -2.63 3.23
C ASP A 193 19.99 -3.19 3.88
N GLU A 194 20.18 -4.20 4.74
CA GLU A 194 19.08 -4.89 5.41
C GLU A 194 18.19 -3.95 6.24
N ALA A 195 18.78 -2.92 6.87
CA ALA A 195 18.05 -1.97 7.68
C ALA A 195 17.13 -1.09 6.83
N GLN A 196 17.62 -0.59 5.70
CA GLN A 196 16.81 0.20 4.79
C GLN A 196 15.72 -0.63 4.10
N VAL A 197 16.03 -1.86 3.69
CA VAL A 197 15.04 -2.76 3.06
C VAL A 197 13.96 -3.17 4.07
N THR A 198 14.33 -3.38 5.33
CA THR A 198 13.38 -3.63 6.41
C THR A 198 12.50 -2.42 6.66
N ARG A 199 13.06 -1.20 6.67
CA ARG A 199 12.27 0.03 6.75
C ARG A 199 11.24 0.14 5.62
N TYR A 200 11.62 -0.14 4.37
CA TYR A 200 10.66 -0.18 3.26
C TYR A 200 9.54 -1.21 3.46
N ARG A 201 9.91 -2.40 3.93
CA ARG A 201 8.94 -3.47 4.20
C ARG A 201 7.97 -3.08 5.30
N ASP A 202 8.46 -2.50 6.39
CA ASP A 202 7.66 -2.15 7.56
C ASP A 202 6.74 -0.96 7.26
N THR A 203 7.21 0.05 6.51
CA THR A 203 6.36 1.16 6.05
C THR A 203 5.23 0.65 5.14
N LEU A 204 5.53 -0.23 4.19
CA LEU A 204 4.48 -0.83 3.35
C LEU A 204 3.54 -1.70 4.18
N LEU A 205 4.05 -2.50 5.12
CA LEU A 205 3.21 -3.28 6.02
C LEU A 205 2.34 -2.36 6.88
N GLY A 206 2.79 -1.20 7.33
CA GLY A 206 1.98 -0.25 8.09
C GLY A 206 0.83 0.34 7.27
N LEU A 207 1.05 0.65 6.00
CA LEU A 207 0.12 1.43 5.18
C LEU A 207 -0.71 0.60 4.18
N TYR A 208 -0.29 -0.61 3.82
CA TYR A 208 -0.94 -1.42 2.77
C TYR A 208 -1.73 -2.60 3.34
N PRO A 209 -2.89 -2.91 2.74
CA PRO A 209 -3.76 -4.01 3.14
C PRO A 209 -3.26 -5.36 2.63
N THR A 210 -2.14 -5.83 3.15
CA THR A 210 -1.54 -7.13 2.80
C THR A 210 -1.09 -7.90 4.04
N GLY A 211 -1.14 -9.24 3.97
CA GLY A 211 -0.58 -10.12 5.00
C GLY A 211 0.94 -10.14 5.01
N SER A 212 1.57 -9.92 3.86
CA SER A 212 3.04 -9.84 3.75
C SER A 212 3.49 -9.00 2.56
N VAL A 213 4.74 -8.53 2.64
CA VAL A 213 5.43 -7.78 1.60
C VAL A 213 6.70 -8.54 1.22
N GLU A 214 6.77 -8.95 -0.04
CA GLU A 214 7.95 -9.60 -0.62
C GLU A 214 8.77 -8.55 -1.37
N ILE A 215 10.00 -8.32 -0.93
CA ILE A 215 10.93 -7.40 -1.58
C ILE A 215 12.11 -8.19 -2.13
N ARG A 216 12.39 -8.06 -3.43
CA ARG A 216 13.67 -8.48 -4.02
C ARG A 216 14.43 -7.28 -4.56
N ILE A 217 15.75 -7.39 -4.58
CA ILE A 217 16.64 -6.38 -5.17
C ILE A 217 17.13 -6.94 -6.51
N ARG A 218 17.02 -6.13 -7.57
CA ARG A 218 17.55 -6.43 -8.90
C ARG A 218 19.03 -6.04 -8.96
N ASP A 219 19.80 -6.68 -9.84
CA ASP A 219 21.13 -6.19 -10.22
C ASP A 219 21.06 -4.73 -10.70
N PRO A 220 22.05 -3.89 -10.33
CA PRO A 220 22.07 -2.49 -10.72
C PRO A 220 22.01 -2.27 -12.23
N ILE A 221 21.36 -1.18 -12.64
CA ILE A 221 21.27 -0.76 -14.04
C ILE A 221 21.93 0.61 -14.22
N PRO A 222 22.93 0.73 -15.11
CA PRO A 222 23.48 2.03 -15.52
C PRO A 222 22.41 2.98 -16.06
N TYR A 223 22.44 4.22 -15.59
CA TYR A 223 21.62 5.32 -16.07
C TYR A 223 22.43 6.61 -16.17
N ASP A 224 22.52 7.17 -17.38
CA ASP A 224 23.35 8.33 -17.71
C ASP A 224 22.55 9.62 -17.92
N GLY A 225 21.22 9.57 -17.74
CA GLY A 225 20.37 10.75 -17.82
C GLY A 225 20.52 11.67 -16.61
N VAL A 226 20.57 12.99 -16.86
CA VAL A 226 20.59 13.99 -15.79
C VAL A 226 19.21 14.06 -15.13
N ILE A 227 19.16 13.99 -13.80
CA ILE A 227 17.93 14.13 -13.01
C ILE A 227 18.11 15.28 -12.02
N SER A 228 17.22 16.26 -12.06
CA SER A 228 17.29 17.49 -11.27
C SER A 228 16.16 17.58 -10.24
N PRO A 229 16.37 18.30 -9.12
CA PRO A 229 15.37 18.43 -8.04
C PRO A 229 14.08 19.16 -8.46
N ASN A 230 14.11 19.94 -9.54
CA ASN A 230 12.95 20.66 -10.08
C ASN A 230 12.00 19.80 -10.92
N GLY A 231 12.28 18.50 -11.10
CA GLY A 231 11.48 17.59 -11.92
C GLY A 231 12.07 17.26 -13.29
N ASP A 232 13.09 17.98 -13.76
CA ASP A 232 13.71 17.68 -15.05
C ASP A 232 14.40 16.29 -15.01
N GLY A 233 14.13 15.44 -16.01
CA GLY A 233 14.70 14.10 -16.13
C GLY A 233 13.94 12.98 -15.41
N TRP A 234 12.96 13.32 -14.55
CA TRP A 234 12.16 12.34 -13.82
C TRP A 234 11.26 11.50 -14.73
N GLY A 235 10.64 12.14 -15.73
CA GLY A 235 9.84 11.44 -16.72
C GLY A 235 10.66 10.43 -17.53
N GLU A 236 11.88 10.79 -17.92
CA GLU A 236 12.79 9.90 -18.66
C GLU A 236 13.27 8.70 -17.84
N VAL A 237 13.62 8.90 -16.56
CA VAL A 237 14.06 7.77 -15.72
C VAL A 237 12.90 6.84 -15.36
N LEU A 238 11.68 7.35 -15.16
CA LEU A 238 10.48 6.51 -14.98
C LEU A 238 10.19 5.68 -16.23
N GLN A 239 10.28 6.29 -17.40
CA GLN A 239 10.12 5.60 -18.69
C GLN A 239 11.18 4.51 -18.89
N PHE A 240 12.44 4.81 -18.61
CA PHE A 240 13.51 3.82 -18.58
C PHE A 240 13.19 2.66 -17.61
N LEU A 241 12.67 3.02 -16.42
CA LEU A 241 11.94 2.19 -15.46
C LEU A 241 11.11 1.08 -16.11
N LEU A 242 9.99 1.54 -16.67
CA LEU A 242 8.94 0.70 -17.21
C LEU A 242 9.41 -0.17 -18.37
N MET A 243 10.36 0.33 -19.17
CA MET A 243 10.95 -0.46 -20.24
C MET A 243 11.80 -1.61 -19.74
N ARG A 244 12.60 -1.40 -18.70
CA ARG A 244 13.39 -2.47 -18.07
C ARG A 244 12.47 -3.51 -17.46
N ARG A 245 11.41 -3.08 -16.77
CA ARG A 245 10.36 -3.98 -16.27
C ARG A 245 9.75 -4.82 -17.39
N ASN A 246 9.35 -4.18 -18.50
CA ASN A 246 8.74 -4.87 -19.62
C ASN A 246 9.71 -5.85 -20.30
N GLN A 247 11.00 -5.52 -20.38
CA GLN A 247 12.03 -6.44 -20.87
C GLN A 247 12.18 -7.66 -19.95
N ASP A 248 12.28 -7.43 -18.64
CA ASP A 248 12.28 -8.50 -17.63
C ASP A 248 10.96 -9.30 -17.69
N ARG A 249 9.87 -8.69 -18.19
CA ARG A 249 8.60 -9.38 -18.46
C ARG A 249 8.69 -10.37 -19.62
N ILE A 250 9.27 -9.94 -20.72
CA ILE A 250 9.50 -10.76 -21.91
C ILE A 250 10.49 -11.90 -21.65
N THR A 251 11.51 -11.68 -20.81
CA THR A 251 12.52 -12.70 -20.49
C THR A 251 12.13 -13.61 -19.33
N ASN A 252 10.93 -13.44 -18.76
CA ASN A 252 10.45 -14.17 -17.58
C ASN A 252 11.28 -13.96 -16.30
N GLU A 253 11.98 -12.84 -16.18
CA GLU A 253 12.74 -12.44 -14.98
C GLU A 253 11.89 -11.68 -13.95
N ALA A 254 10.81 -11.05 -14.39
CA ALA A 254 9.80 -10.46 -13.51
C ALA A 254 8.64 -11.43 -13.22
N LEU A 255 7.65 -11.01 -12.45
CA LEU A 255 6.31 -11.61 -12.43
C LEU A 255 5.28 -10.56 -12.88
N PRO A 256 4.12 -10.97 -13.43
CA PRO A 256 3.05 -10.03 -13.78
C PRO A 256 2.69 -9.12 -12.60
N ASN A 257 2.52 -9.68 -11.40
CA ASN A 257 2.15 -8.97 -10.17
C ASN A 257 3.30 -8.30 -9.39
N GLU A 258 4.48 -8.14 -10.00
CA GLU A 258 5.55 -7.35 -9.40
C GLU A 258 5.45 -5.86 -9.77
N TYR A 259 5.58 -5.02 -8.76
CA TYR A 259 5.77 -3.58 -8.89
C TYR A 259 7.27 -3.25 -8.87
N TYR A 260 7.74 -2.45 -9.82
CA TYR A 260 9.15 -2.03 -9.89
C TYR A 260 9.33 -0.67 -9.23
N TYR A 261 10.34 -0.51 -8.38
CA TYR A 261 10.70 0.77 -7.78
C TYR A 261 12.17 1.09 -8.07
N GLY A 262 12.42 2.06 -8.95
CA GLY A 262 13.76 2.50 -9.32
C GLY A 262 14.33 3.49 -8.32
N LEU A 263 15.51 3.23 -7.76
CA LEU A 263 16.17 4.09 -6.79
C LEU A 263 17.46 4.67 -7.36
N PHE A 264 17.71 5.97 -7.17
CA PHE A 264 18.91 6.64 -7.68
C PHE A 264 19.40 7.78 -6.76
N MET A 265 20.68 8.14 -6.87
CA MET A 265 21.30 9.22 -6.08
C MET A 265 21.99 10.26 -6.99
N PRO A 266 21.29 11.33 -7.43
CA PRO A 266 21.86 12.33 -8.33
C PRO A 266 22.96 13.20 -7.70
N LYS A 267 23.06 13.18 -6.36
CA LYS A 267 24.07 13.86 -5.55
C LYS A 267 24.52 12.96 -4.41
N ALA A 268 25.59 13.35 -3.72
CA ALA A 268 26.16 12.59 -2.60
C ALA A 268 25.26 12.58 -1.34
N SER A 269 24.33 13.53 -1.21
CA SER A 269 23.40 13.59 -0.07
C SER A 269 22.09 14.29 -0.44
N PHE A 270 21.05 14.02 0.35
CA PHE A 270 19.74 14.69 0.23
C PHE A 270 19.88 16.22 0.30
N ALA A 271 20.65 16.74 1.26
CA ALA A 271 20.88 18.17 1.42
C ALA A 271 21.53 18.80 0.17
N LEU A 272 22.46 18.10 -0.48
CA LEU A 272 23.08 18.59 -1.73
C LEU A 272 22.12 18.48 -2.92
N TYR A 273 21.20 17.52 -2.92
CA TYR A 273 20.20 17.39 -3.97
C TYR A 273 19.15 18.51 -3.89
N CYS A 274 18.59 18.77 -2.71
CA CYS A 274 17.50 19.76 -2.56
C CYS A 274 17.98 21.21 -2.41
N SER A 275 19.25 21.48 -2.07
CA SER A 275 19.69 22.87 -1.78
C SER A 275 19.71 23.82 -2.99
N GLY A 276 19.64 23.31 -4.22
CA GLY A 276 19.74 24.11 -5.44
C GLY A 276 18.41 24.50 -6.11
N SER A 277 17.25 24.18 -5.52
CA SER A 277 15.95 24.38 -6.16
C SER A 277 14.86 24.73 -5.14
N PRO A 278 13.91 25.62 -5.49
CA PRO A 278 12.75 25.93 -4.63
C PRO A 278 11.76 24.77 -4.52
N VAL A 279 11.88 23.77 -5.40
CA VAL A 279 11.11 22.51 -5.40
C VAL A 279 12.09 21.34 -5.29
N CYS A 280 11.76 20.32 -4.51
CA CYS A 280 12.53 19.08 -4.45
C CYS A 280 11.63 17.88 -4.69
N VAL A 281 11.61 17.39 -5.93
CA VAL A 281 10.90 16.16 -6.31
C VAL A 281 11.65 14.96 -5.71
N LEU A 282 10.93 14.10 -5.00
CA LEU A 282 11.52 12.95 -4.31
C LEU A 282 11.09 11.61 -4.93
N GLY A 283 9.96 11.60 -5.65
CA GLY A 283 9.38 10.44 -6.28
C GLY A 283 8.62 10.82 -7.56
N LEU A 284 8.40 9.83 -8.42
CA LEU A 284 7.47 9.92 -9.54
C LEU A 284 6.95 8.53 -9.89
N SER A 285 5.66 8.46 -10.18
CA SER A 285 5.00 7.23 -10.59
C SER A 285 4.10 7.43 -11.80
N THR A 286 3.62 6.30 -12.33
CA THR A 286 2.53 6.30 -13.30
C THR A 286 1.22 6.26 -12.52
N ALA A 287 0.35 7.26 -12.69
CA ALA A 287 -1.01 7.17 -12.15
C ALA A 287 -1.79 6.13 -12.97
N LEU A 288 -1.93 4.91 -12.42
CA LEU A 288 -2.36 3.73 -13.17
C LEU A 288 -3.80 3.29 -12.86
N PRO A 289 -4.84 3.93 -13.43
CA PRO A 289 -6.22 3.60 -13.10
C PRO A 289 -6.62 2.20 -13.54
N ASP A 290 -6.13 1.71 -14.69
CA ASP A 290 -6.46 0.38 -15.21
C ASP A 290 -5.54 -0.70 -14.60
N PRO A 291 -6.06 -1.61 -13.75
CA PRO A 291 -5.26 -2.62 -13.07
C PRO A 291 -4.76 -3.74 -13.99
N THR A 292 -5.30 -3.86 -15.21
CA THR A 292 -4.84 -4.88 -16.16
C THR A 292 -3.49 -4.54 -16.76
N LYS A 293 -3.08 -3.27 -16.73
CA LYS A 293 -1.84 -2.78 -17.35
C LYS A 293 -0.60 -3.07 -16.54
N GLU A 294 -0.08 -4.27 -16.69
CA GLU A 294 1.12 -4.74 -16.01
C GLU A 294 2.32 -3.86 -16.34
N PHE A 295 2.51 -3.48 -17.61
CA PHE A 295 3.73 -2.78 -18.05
C PHE A 295 4.01 -1.49 -17.25
N ALA A 296 2.96 -0.83 -16.78
CA ALA A 296 3.00 0.45 -16.07
C ALA A 296 3.10 0.32 -14.54
N ARG A 297 3.25 -0.91 -14.00
CA ARG A 297 3.46 -1.17 -12.56
C ARG A 297 4.88 -0.80 -12.14
N GLY A 298 5.22 0.49 -12.20
CA GLY A 298 6.52 0.97 -11.77
C GLY A 298 6.54 2.44 -11.37
N SER A 299 7.44 2.74 -10.45
CA SER A 299 7.69 4.06 -9.89
C SER A 299 9.18 4.28 -9.70
N VAL A 300 9.60 5.52 -9.50
CA VAL A 300 10.99 5.89 -9.24
C VAL A 300 11.07 6.84 -8.05
N GLY A 301 12.20 6.86 -7.35
CA GLY A 301 12.45 7.80 -6.28
C GLY A 301 13.91 7.97 -5.92
N ILE A 302 14.18 9.03 -5.15
CA ILE A 302 15.51 9.26 -4.59
C ILE A 302 15.90 8.14 -3.62
N GLY A 303 17.14 7.67 -3.72
CA GLY A 303 17.66 6.52 -2.96
C GLY A 303 18.51 6.90 -1.75
N PHE A 304 18.26 8.05 -1.11
CA PHE A 304 18.89 8.39 0.16
C PHE A 304 18.21 7.62 1.30
N VAL A 305 18.99 6.96 2.16
CA VAL A 305 18.44 6.15 3.28
C VAL A 305 17.61 6.99 4.27
N GLY A 306 16.65 6.35 4.94
CA GLY A 306 15.80 6.93 5.98
C GLY A 306 14.30 6.80 5.73
N ASP A 307 13.51 7.35 6.65
CA ASP A 307 12.04 7.30 6.63
C ASP A 307 11.44 8.04 5.44
N GLN A 308 12.05 9.16 5.03
CA GLN A 308 11.59 9.92 3.87
C GLN A 308 11.60 9.08 2.59
N ALA A 309 12.62 8.24 2.38
CA ALA A 309 12.64 7.35 1.21
C ALA A 309 11.59 6.26 1.32
N ALA A 310 11.29 5.78 2.54
CA ALA A 310 10.29 4.76 2.75
C ALA A 310 8.85 5.30 2.58
N SER A 311 8.56 6.49 3.09
CA SER A 311 7.29 7.18 2.86
C SER A 311 7.10 7.52 1.38
N THR A 312 8.14 8.03 0.72
CA THR A 312 8.10 8.28 -0.74
C THR A 312 7.83 6.98 -1.51
N LEU A 313 8.52 5.90 -1.18
CA LEU A 313 8.29 4.60 -1.81
C LEU A 313 6.84 4.12 -1.64
N ALA A 314 6.28 4.25 -0.44
CA ALA A 314 4.89 3.88 -0.17
C ALA A 314 3.91 4.76 -0.96
N HIS A 315 4.14 6.08 -1.03
CA HIS A 315 3.33 7.04 -1.78
C HIS A 315 3.32 6.72 -3.29
N GLU A 316 4.51 6.59 -3.89
CA GLU A 316 4.68 6.33 -5.31
C GLU A 316 4.20 4.94 -5.73
N THR A 317 4.35 3.95 -4.85
CA THR A 317 3.74 2.62 -5.05
C THR A 317 2.21 2.73 -5.06
N GLY A 318 1.63 3.69 -4.33
CA GLY A 318 0.20 3.93 -4.26
C GLY A 318 -0.34 4.42 -5.59
N HIS A 319 0.38 5.33 -6.25
CA HIS A 319 0.10 5.74 -7.63
C HIS A 319 0.18 4.59 -8.63
N ALA A 320 1.17 3.70 -8.49
CA ALA A 320 1.26 2.51 -9.33
C ALA A 320 0.09 1.53 -9.08
N HIS A 321 -0.51 1.56 -7.88
CA HIS A 321 -1.77 0.89 -7.54
C HIS A 321 -3.01 1.65 -8.03
N GLY A 322 -2.84 2.76 -8.75
CA GLY A 322 -3.92 3.58 -9.30
C GLY A 322 -4.55 4.55 -8.31
N ARG A 323 -3.91 4.80 -7.15
CA ARG A 323 -4.36 5.85 -6.24
C ARG A 323 -4.02 7.22 -6.81
N LEU A 324 -4.99 8.13 -6.72
CA LEU A 324 -4.81 9.55 -6.95
C LEU A 324 -4.56 10.25 -5.61
N HIS A 325 -4.20 11.53 -5.64
CA HIS A 325 -3.85 12.24 -4.43
C HIS A 325 -5.06 12.51 -3.52
N ALA A 326 -4.87 12.35 -2.21
CA ALA A 326 -5.82 12.87 -1.23
C ALA A 326 -5.78 14.41 -1.23
N PRO A 327 -6.90 15.12 -0.92
CA PRO A 327 -6.98 16.58 -1.00
C PRO A 327 -6.30 17.27 0.21
N CYS A 328 -5.01 16.98 0.45
CA CYS A 328 -4.21 17.64 1.47
C CYS A 328 -2.84 18.06 0.95
N ALA A 329 -2.61 19.38 0.92
CA ALA A 329 -1.37 19.98 0.47
C ALA A 329 -1.07 21.25 1.28
N PRO A 330 -0.08 21.26 2.19
CA PRO A 330 0.21 22.41 3.04
C PRO A 330 0.54 23.69 2.24
N MET A 331 1.15 23.51 1.06
CA MET A 331 1.53 24.59 0.15
C MET A 331 0.41 24.97 -0.85
N GLY A 332 -0.80 24.41 -0.67
CA GLY A 332 -1.99 24.76 -1.46
C GLY A 332 -2.00 24.23 -2.90
N PHE A 333 -1.02 23.40 -3.28
CA PHE A 333 -0.95 22.81 -4.61
C PHE A 333 -0.65 21.31 -4.53
N ILE A 334 -1.55 20.54 -5.15
CA ILE A 334 -1.39 19.11 -5.41
C ILE A 334 -2.10 18.82 -6.72
N GLN A 335 -1.43 18.09 -7.61
CA GLN A 335 -2.01 17.73 -8.90
C GLN A 335 -2.84 16.45 -8.75
N ASN A 336 -3.66 16.11 -9.74
CA ASN A 336 -4.34 14.80 -9.79
C ASN A 336 -5.05 14.42 -8.48
N THR A 337 -5.67 15.39 -7.80
CA THR A 337 -6.49 15.14 -6.61
C THR A 337 -7.64 14.22 -6.98
N ASP A 338 -7.87 13.18 -6.16
CA ASP A 338 -8.94 12.22 -6.34
C ASP A 338 -10.30 12.91 -6.07
N PRO A 339 -11.13 13.13 -7.11
CA PRO A 339 -12.43 13.79 -6.93
C PRO A 339 -13.44 12.92 -6.17
N ALA A 340 -13.16 11.62 -6.00
CA ALA A 340 -13.98 10.70 -5.24
C ALA A 340 -13.48 10.54 -3.79
N PHE A 341 -12.40 11.20 -3.38
CA PHE A 341 -11.91 11.14 -2.00
C PHE A 341 -12.97 11.70 -1.05
N PRO A 342 -13.42 10.92 -0.05
CA PRO A 342 -14.60 11.29 0.74
C PRO A 342 -14.32 12.37 1.80
N TYR A 343 -13.06 12.61 2.15
CA TYR A 343 -12.65 13.54 3.21
C TYR A 343 -12.04 14.81 2.61
N PRO A 344 -12.74 15.96 2.64
CA PRO A 344 -12.33 17.17 1.89
C PRO A 344 -10.96 17.75 2.23
N ASP A 345 -10.42 17.43 3.41
CA ASP A 345 -9.11 17.87 3.89
C ASP A 345 -8.06 16.75 3.86
N GLY A 346 -8.39 15.60 3.26
CA GLY A 346 -7.55 14.41 3.22
C GLY A 346 -7.52 13.63 4.53
N GLY A 347 -8.53 13.76 5.41
CA GLY A 347 -8.63 12.96 6.65
C GLY A 347 -8.60 11.44 6.43
N ILE A 348 -8.44 10.68 7.52
CA ILE A 348 -8.31 9.21 7.47
C ILE A 348 -9.62 8.44 7.67
N GLY A 349 -10.70 9.13 8.03
CA GLY A 349 -12.06 8.57 8.12
C GLY A 349 -12.36 7.77 9.39
N VAL A 350 -11.48 6.86 9.77
CA VAL A 350 -11.60 5.99 10.95
C VAL A 350 -10.34 6.04 11.81
N TRP A 351 -10.40 5.51 13.04
CA TRP A 351 -9.20 5.38 13.86
C TRP A 351 -8.12 4.58 13.17
N GLY A 352 -6.91 5.15 13.14
CA GLY A 352 -5.70 4.45 12.72
C GLY A 352 -5.00 3.81 13.91
N LEU A 353 -4.31 2.69 13.68
CA LEU A 353 -3.45 2.04 14.66
C LEU A 353 -2.18 1.52 14.00
N ASP A 354 -1.03 2.06 14.39
CA ASP A 354 0.25 1.41 14.12
C ASP A 354 0.41 0.21 15.07
N LEU A 355 0.44 -1.00 14.51
CA LEU A 355 0.55 -2.23 15.30
C LEU A 355 1.93 -2.46 15.90
N GLY A 356 2.98 -1.87 15.33
CA GLY A 356 4.36 -1.98 15.81
C GLY A 356 4.63 -1.02 16.95
N GLU A 357 4.28 0.26 16.76
CA GLU A 357 4.48 1.30 17.79
C GLU A 357 3.35 1.38 18.81
N LYS A 358 2.19 0.78 18.51
CA LYS A 358 0.93 0.92 19.28
C LYS A 358 0.44 2.37 19.36
N SER A 359 0.71 3.15 18.32
CA SER A 359 0.30 4.55 18.17
C SER A 359 -1.09 4.64 17.54
N LEU A 360 -1.99 5.42 18.15
CA LEU A 360 -3.34 5.69 17.64
C LEU A 360 -3.36 6.99 16.82
N PHE A 361 -4.09 6.97 15.70
CA PHE A 361 -4.35 8.14 14.87
C PHE A 361 -5.85 8.49 14.95
N ASP A 362 -6.13 9.66 15.52
CA ASP A 362 -7.49 10.19 15.64
C ASP A 362 -8.02 10.66 14.27
N PRO A 363 -9.16 10.16 13.78
CA PRO A 363 -9.75 10.60 12.52
C PRO A 363 -10.20 12.06 12.53
N GLN A 364 -10.42 12.65 13.71
CA GLN A 364 -10.70 14.08 13.91
C GLN A 364 -9.42 14.89 14.23
N GLY A 365 -8.28 14.21 14.32
CA GLY A 365 -6.98 14.79 14.61
C GLY A 365 -6.26 15.35 13.37
N PRO A 366 -4.94 15.57 13.48
CA PRO A 366 -4.13 16.13 12.40
C PRO A 366 -3.69 15.08 11.37
N ALA A 367 -3.96 13.78 11.60
CA ALA A 367 -3.55 12.73 10.68
C ALA A 367 -4.26 12.86 9.32
N ARG A 368 -3.51 12.71 8.23
CA ARG A 368 -4.01 12.79 6.85
C ARG A 368 -3.60 11.56 6.06
N ASP A 369 -4.34 11.27 4.99
CA ASP A 369 -4.03 10.12 4.13
C ASP A 369 -2.64 10.26 3.51
N PHE A 370 -1.88 9.17 3.48
CA PHE A 370 -0.50 9.16 2.98
C PHE A 370 -0.39 9.46 1.48
N MET A 371 -1.49 9.46 0.72
CA MET A 371 -1.55 9.95 -0.66
C MET A 371 -1.73 11.49 -0.73
N GLY A 372 -1.66 12.21 0.38
CA GLY A 372 -1.49 13.67 0.41
C GLY A 372 -0.06 14.07 0.76
N TYR A 373 0.18 15.38 0.88
CA TYR A 373 1.48 15.94 1.27
C TYR A 373 1.47 16.56 2.69
N CYS A 374 0.50 16.17 3.52
CA CYS A 374 0.32 16.70 4.86
C CYS A 374 0.83 15.73 5.92
N ASP A 375 1.52 16.25 6.92
CA ASP A 375 1.99 15.48 8.08
C ASP A 375 1.17 15.78 9.35
N PRO A 376 0.99 14.80 10.24
CA PRO A 376 1.41 13.40 10.09
C PRO A 376 0.54 12.62 9.10
N THR A 377 1.14 11.69 8.35
CA THR A 377 0.41 10.81 7.43
C THR A 377 0.04 9.47 8.05
N TRP A 378 -1.11 8.93 7.68
CA TRP A 378 -1.52 7.54 7.90
C TRP A 378 -2.40 7.06 6.74
N VAL A 379 -2.84 5.80 6.71
CA VAL A 379 -3.76 5.31 5.66
C VAL A 379 -5.22 5.57 6.05
N SER A 380 -6.02 6.13 5.13
CA SER A 380 -7.49 6.22 5.29
C SER A 380 -8.18 4.89 5.01
N ASP A 381 -9.37 4.69 5.56
CA ASP A 381 -10.22 3.54 5.19
C ASP A 381 -10.52 3.47 3.68
N TYR A 382 -10.68 4.63 3.04
CA TYR A 382 -10.90 4.76 1.60
C TYR A 382 -9.69 4.27 0.78
N THR A 383 -8.49 4.77 1.08
CA THR A 383 -7.26 4.32 0.39
C THR A 383 -6.97 2.85 0.71
N TRP A 384 -7.19 2.42 1.96
CA TRP A 384 -7.08 1.02 2.37
C TRP A 384 -7.94 0.08 1.52
N GLY A 385 -9.24 0.38 1.36
CA GLY A 385 -10.13 -0.40 0.51
C GLY A 385 -9.67 -0.45 -0.94
N ALA A 386 -9.31 0.69 -1.53
CA ALA A 386 -8.86 0.75 -2.92
C ALA A 386 -7.56 -0.03 -3.17
N LEU A 387 -6.61 -0.01 -2.23
CA LEU A 387 -5.38 -0.79 -2.30
C LEU A 387 -5.67 -2.29 -2.17
N PHE A 388 -6.61 -2.68 -1.30
CA PHE A 388 -7.00 -4.08 -1.11
C PHE A 388 -7.55 -4.67 -2.42
N ASP A 389 -8.47 -3.95 -3.06
CA ASP A 389 -9.05 -4.35 -4.35
C ASP A 389 -7.96 -4.48 -5.42
N ARG A 390 -7.03 -3.53 -5.47
CA ARG A 390 -5.92 -3.55 -6.44
C ARG A 390 -5.00 -4.76 -6.23
N ILE A 391 -4.55 -5.01 -5.00
CA ILE A 391 -3.65 -6.13 -4.69
C ILE A 391 -4.35 -7.45 -5.01
N THR A 392 -5.61 -7.60 -4.59
CA THR A 392 -6.44 -8.78 -4.86
C THR A 392 -6.55 -9.05 -6.35
N PHE A 393 -6.91 -8.03 -7.14
CA PHE A 393 -7.05 -8.14 -8.59
C PHE A 393 -5.73 -8.54 -9.25
N VAL A 394 -4.64 -7.87 -8.91
CA VAL A 394 -3.33 -8.06 -9.54
C VAL A 394 -2.79 -9.46 -9.25
N ASN A 395 -2.95 -9.95 -8.01
CA ASN A 395 -2.56 -11.30 -7.64
C ASN A 395 -3.43 -12.37 -8.30
N ALA A 396 -4.76 -12.19 -8.32
CA ALA A 396 -5.66 -13.12 -8.99
C ALA A 396 -5.41 -13.18 -10.50
N SER A 397 -5.17 -12.04 -11.15
CA SER A 397 -4.85 -11.96 -12.58
C SER A 397 -3.53 -12.65 -12.93
N ALA A 398 -2.51 -12.47 -12.09
CA ALA A 398 -1.23 -13.16 -12.22
C ALA A 398 -1.37 -14.69 -12.14
N ALA A 399 -2.23 -15.19 -11.25
CA ALA A 399 -2.50 -16.62 -11.11
C ALA A 399 -3.29 -17.20 -12.30
N ALA A 400 -4.14 -16.40 -12.94
CA ALA A 400 -4.96 -16.84 -14.08
C ALA A 400 -4.17 -17.02 -15.39
N GLY A 401 -2.99 -16.41 -15.50
CA GLY A 401 -2.11 -16.54 -16.67
C GLY A 401 -2.65 -15.82 -17.90
N GLY A 402 -2.15 -14.62 -18.17
CA GLY A 402 -2.45 -13.86 -19.39
C GLY A 402 -1.15 -13.48 -20.12
N GLY A 403 -1.03 -13.89 -21.39
CA GLY A 403 0.03 -13.46 -22.28
C GLY A 403 -0.53 -13.31 -23.69
N GLY A 404 -0.59 -12.09 -24.21
CA GLY A 404 -1.05 -11.78 -25.55
C GLY A 404 0.08 -11.23 -26.42
N GLY A 405 0.08 -11.56 -27.72
CA GLY A 405 1.15 -11.21 -28.66
C GLY A 405 1.42 -9.71 -28.72
N GLY A 406 2.67 -9.34 -28.45
CA GLY A 406 3.05 -7.96 -28.27
C GLY A 406 3.14 -7.13 -29.53
N GLN A 407 2.71 -5.87 -29.45
CA GLN A 407 2.90 -4.87 -30.50
C GLN A 407 4.03 -3.90 -30.11
N PRO A 408 5.02 -3.68 -30.99
CA PRO A 408 6.01 -2.63 -30.78
C PRO A 408 5.38 -1.24 -30.88
N MET A 409 5.78 -0.34 -29.98
CA MET A 409 5.30 1.04 -29.89
C MET A 409 6.43 1.98 -29.45
N TRP A 410 6.24 3.27 -29.68
CA TRP A 410 7.13 4.33 -29.20
C TRP A 410 6.55 5.00 -27.97
N MET A 411 7.37 5.19 -26.95
CA MET A 411 7.03 6.01 -25.81
C MET A 411 7.49 7.44 -26.05
N VAL A 412 6.60 8.42 -25.86
CA VAL A 412 6.87 9.85 -26.09
C VAL A 412 6.51 10.60 -24.82
N SER A 413 7.48 11.24 -24.14
CA SER A 413 7.17 12.10 -23.00
C SER A 413 6.50 13.39 -23.48
N VAL A 414 5.57 13.90 -22.69
CA VAL A 414 4.91 15.19 -22.88
C VAL A 414 4.95 15.92 -21.54
N ASP A 415 5.57 17.09 -21.48
CA ASP A 415 5.65 17.88 -20.25
C ASP A 415 4.40 18.75 -19.99
N GLY A 416 4.38 19.45 -18.87
CA GLY A 416 3.27 20.35 -18.50
C GLY A 416 3.03 21.53 -19.44
N ALA A 417 3.99 21.87 -20.30
CA ALA A 417 3.84 22.89 -21.34
C ALA A 417 3.40 22.29 -22.68
N GLY A 418 3.15 20.97 -22.74
CA GLY A 418 2.78 20.25 -23.95
C GLY A 418 3.97 19.97 -24.88
N ARG A 419 5.21 20.18 -24.44
CA ARG A 419 6.41 19.88 -25.24
C ARG A 419 6.63 18.37 -25.22
N ALA A 420 6.73 17.80 -26.41
CA ALA A 420 6.91 16.37 -26.61
C ALA A 420 8.35 16.02 -26.93
N LYS A 421 8.84 14.91 -26.38
CA LYS A 421 10.17 14.35 -26.67
C LYS A 421 10.05 12.87 -26.98
N LEU A 422 10.61 12.46 -28.12
CA LEU A 422 10.65 11.05 -28.50
C LEU A 422 11.52 10.28 -27.52
N GLY A 423 10.92 9.30 -26.87
CA GLY A 423 11.61 8.33 -26.02
C GLY A 423 12.05 7.11 -26.83
N GLN A 424 11.99 5.95 -26.20
CA GLN A 424 12.46 4.70 -26.80
C GLN A 424 11.29 3.81 -27.28
N ARG A 425 11.65 2.78 -28.04
CA ARG A 425 10.73 1.75 -28.55
C ARG A 425 10.51 0.66 -27.49
N VAL A 426 9.27 0.23 -27.28
CA VAL A 426 8.86 -0.81 -26.34
C VAL A 426 7.95 -1.84 -27.03
N THR A 427 8.11 -3.12 -26.74
CA THR A 427 7.18 -4.18 -27.18
C THR A 427 6.30 -4.56 -26.01
N LEU A 428 5.05 -4.13 -25.99
CA LEU A 428 4.16 -4.46 -24.86
C LEU A 428 3.74 -5.92 -24.91
N THR A 429 3.52 -6.57 -23.77
CA THR A 429 2.94 -7.92 -23.68
C THR A 429 1.40 -7.93 -23.70
N GLU A 430 0.79 -6.75 -23.89
CA GLU A 430 -0.65 -6.50 -23.85
C GLU A 430 -1.00 -5.23 -24.61
N GLU A 431 -2.28 -5.06 -24.97
CA GLU A 431 -2.77 -3.83 -25.59
C GLU A 431 -2.73 -2.65 -24.60
N PRO A 432 -2.25 -1.47 -25.01
CA PRO A 432 -2.20 -0.29 -24.15
C PRO A 432 -3.61 0.24 -23.87
N SER A 433 -3.89 0.62 -22.62
CA SER A 433 -5.08 1.40 -22.24
C SER A 433 -4.70 2.85 -21.90
N GLY A 434 -5.54 3.59 -21.18
CA GLY A 434 -5.35 5.01 -20.92
C GLY A 434 -6.13 5.90 -21.90
N GLU A 435 -6.11 7.19 -21.59
CA GLU A 435 -6.91 8.18 -22.30
C GLU A 435 -6.44 8.28 -23.77
N LEU A 436 -7.40 8.30 -24.71
CA LEU A 436 -7.06 8.49 -26.12
C LEU A 436 -6.66 9.94 -26.36
N ARG A 437 -5.48 10.14 -26.94
CA ARG A 437 -5.02 11.42 -27.46
C ARG A 437 -4.89 11.33 -28.96
N MET A 438 -5.55 12.24 -29.66
CA MET A 438 -5.41 12.39 -31.10
C MET A 438 -4.07 13.01 -31.44
N LEU A 439 -3.46 12.55 -32.53
CA LEU A 439 -2.18 13.02 -33.01
C LEU A 439 -2.18 13.13 -34.54
N ASP A 440 -1.34 14.01 -35.05
CA ASP A 440 -1.16 14.24 -36.48
C ASP A 440 0.15 13.60 -36.94
N VAL A 441 0.09 12.70 -37.90
CA VAL A 441 1.27 12.07 -38.49
C VAL A 441 1.61 12.79 -39.80
N LEU A 442 2.83 13.30 -39.88
CA LEU A 442 3.29 14.17 -40.97
C LEU A 442 4.35 13.47 -41.84
N ASP A 443 4.38 13.82 -43.12
CA ASP A 443 5.39 13.34 -44.09
C ASP A 443 6.69 14.16 -44.06
N HIS A 444 7.57 13.88 -45.03
CA HIS A 444 8.86 14.55 -45.19
C HIS A 444 8.77 16.04 -45.50
N GLN A 445 7.62 16.50 -46.00
CA GLN A 445 7.34 17.90 -46.32
C GLN A 445 6.59 18.61 -45.18
N GLY A 446 6.30 17.90 -44.08
CA GLY A 446 5.51 18.41 -42.97
C GLY A 446 4.00 18.44 -43.25
N ALA A 447 3.54 17.83 -44.34
CA ALA A 447 2.13 17.75 -44.67
C ALA A 447 1.45 16.63 -43.88
N LEU A 448 0.20 16.87 -43.48
CA LEU A 448 -0.61 15.89 -42.76
C LEU A 448 -0.89 14.68 -43.64
N ARG A 449 -0.39 13.50 -43.24
CA ARG A 449 -0.72 12.23 -43.91
C ARG A 449 -1.98 11.60 -43.36
N ARG A 450 -2.08 11.55 -42.03
CA ARG A 450 -3.21 10.98 -41.31
C ARG A 450 -3.32 11.55 -39.91
N ARG A 451 -4.52 11.43 -39.35
CA ARG A 451 -4.72 11.47 -37.90
C ARG A 451 -4.65 10.04 -37.38
N ASP A 452 -3.99 9.87 -36.25
CA ASP A 452 -3.92 8.61 -35.51
C ASP A 452 -4.30 8.88 -34.05
N SER A 453 -4.30 7.84 -33.23
CA SER A 453 -4.50 7.96 -31.79
C SER A 453 -3.37 7.29 -31.01
N ALA A 454 -2.99 7.90 -29.89
CA ALA A 454 -2.10 7.31 -28.91
C ALA A 454 -2.79 7.19 -27.56
N ARG A 455 -2.22 6.35 -26.70
CA ARG A 455 -2.68 6.14 -25.34
C ARG A 455 -1.84 6.97 -24.36
N PHE A 456 -2.50 7.81 -23.57
CA PHE A 456 -1.85 8.72 -22.63
C PHE A 456 -1.89 8.18 -21.19
N TYR A 457 -0.74 8.29 -20.52
CA TYR A 457 -0.51 7.93 -19.13
C TYR A 457 -0.01 9.17 -18.40
N PRO A 458 -0.81 9.77 -17.50
CA PRO A 458 -0.39 10.93 -16.75
C PRO A 458 0.69 10.55 -15.72
N TYR A 459 1.61 11.48 -15.48
CA TYR A 459 2.49 11.43 -14.31
C TYR A 459 1.71 11.78 -13.04
N SER A 460 2.09 11.20 -11.90
CA SER A 460 1.41 11.41 -10.62
C SER A 460 1.60 12.82 -10.06
N ASP A 461 2.86 13.26 -9.94
CA ASP A 461 3.28 14.45 -9.19
C ASP A 461 3.83 15.58 -10.06
N LEU A 462 4.01 15.30 -11.35
CA LEU A 462 4.48 16.27 -12.34
C LEU A 462 3.42 16.50 -13.41
N PRO A 463 3.31 17.73 -13.95
CA PRO A 463 2.40 17.98 -15.04
C PRO A 463 2.89 17.25 -16.30
N GLY A 464 1.95 16.70 -17.06
CA GLY A 464 2.23 15.95 -18.28
C GLY A 464 2.13 14.44 -18.06
N GLY A 465 2.88 13.68 -18.85
CA GLY A 465 2.81 12.23 -18.89
C GLY A 465 3.58 11.65 -20.06
N PHE A 466 3.21 10.44 -20.48
CA PHE A 466 3.75 9.83 -21.69
C PHE A 466 2.66 9.25 -22.58
N LEU A 467 2.94 9.25 -23.88
CA LEU A 467 2.12 8.64 -24.91
C LEU A 467 2.76 7.34 -25.38
N LEU A 468 1.95 6.31 -25.52
CA LEU A 468 2.30 5.12 -26.29
C LEU A 468 1.74 5.26 -27.72
N VAL A 469 2.64 5.39 -28.67
CA VAL A 469 2.37 5.70 -30.07
C VAL A 469 2.65 4.46 -30.93
N PRO A 470 1.74 4.05 -31.83
CA PRO A 470 2.00 2.97 -32.78
C PRO A 470 3.25 3.21 -33.63
N GLU A 471 3.81 2.15 -34.21
CA GLU A 471 4.97 2.27 -35.09
C GLU A 471 4.70 3.18 -36.31
N PRO A 472 5.71 3.96 -36.75
CA PRO A 472 5.59 4.71 -37.98
C PRO A 472 5.44 3.77 -39.18
N LYS A 473 4.49 4.11 -40.05
CA LYS A 473 4.31 3.46 -41.35
C LYS A 473 5.30 4.03 -42.37
N PRO A 474 5.64 3.31 -43.44
CA PRO A 474 6.48 3.84 -44.51
C PRO A 474 5.99 5.22 -45.00
N GLY A 475 6.90 6.19 -45.00
CA GLY A 475 6.65 7.59 -45.37
C GLY A 475 6.24 8.52 -44.21
N ASP A 476 6.05 7.99 -43.00
CA ASP A 476 5.87 8.82 -41.80
C ASP A 476 7.21 9.41 -41.37
N ARG A 477 7.25 10.71 -41.09
CA ARG A 477 8.49 11.41 -40.72
C ARG A 477 8.44 12.05 -39.34
N SER A 478 7.29 12.59 -38.97
CA SER A 478 7.13 13.23 -37.67
C SER A 478 5.72 13.10 -37.13
N LEU A 479 5.61 13.30 -35.84
CA LEU A 479 4.38 13.25 -35.07
C LEU A 479 4.17 14.61 -34.43
N ARG A 480 3.02 15.23 -34.69
CA ARG A 480 2.59 16.46 -34.03
C ARG A 480 1.60 16.13 -32.92
N ILE A 481 1.92 16.59 -31.71
CA ILE A 481 1.16 16.44 -30.48
C ILE A 481 0.88 17.84 -29.95
N GLY A 482 -0.37 18.31 -30.10
CA GLY A 482 -0.70 19.72 -29.85
C GLY A 482 0.15 20.64 -30.74
N GLU A 483 0.87 21.58 -30.13
CA GLU A 483 1.79 22.50 -30.82
C GLU A 483 3.21 21.93 -30.97
N SER A 484 3.54 20.83 -30.28
CA SER A 484 4.87 20.22 -30.34
C SER A 484 4.96 19.19 -31.47
N SER A 485 6.16 19.00 -32.03
CA SER A 485 6.44 17.96 -33.01
C SER A 485 7.70 17.16 -32.65
N VAL A 486 7.64 15.85 -32.82
CA VAL A 486 8.77 14.93 -32.64
C VAL A 486 9.06 14.20 -33.95
N HIS A 487 10.35 13.98 -34.25
CA HIS A 487 10.78 13.43 -35.54
C HIS A 487 11.28 12.00 -35.40
N TRP A 488 10.84 11.13 -36.29
CA TRP A 488 11.31 9.75 -36.38
C TRP A 488 12.64 9.74 -37.13
N GLY A 489 13.70 9.25 -36.49
CA GLY A 489 15.02 9.09 -37.11
C GLY A 489 15.95 10.31 -37.10
N GLY A 490 16.03 11.02 -35.97
CA GLY A 490 17.17 11.91 -35.66
C GLY A 490 18.43 11.11 -35.29
N ARG A 491 19.62 11.74 -35.29
CA ARG A 491 20.91 11.08 -34.99
C ARG A 491 20.79 10.23 -33.71
N GLY A 492 20.83 8.90 -33.86
CA GLY A 492 20.75 7.93 -32.76
C GLY A 492 19.66 6.86 -32.87
N ASN A 493 18.60 7.05 -33.68
CA ASN A 493 17.51 6.07 -33.80
C ASN A 493 17.26 5.68 -35.27
N PRO A 494 17.86 4.60 -35.80
CA PRO A 494 17.55 4.16 -37.15
C PRO A 494 16.08 3.72 -37.25
N LEU A 495 15.39 4.15 -38.30
CA LEU A 495 14.11 3.56 -38.70
C LEU A 495 14.34 2.07 -39.03
N PRO A 496 13.35 1.18 -38.78
CA PRO A 496 13.49 -0.22 -39.14
C PRO A 496 13.83 -0.35 -40.64
N SER A 497 14.93 -1.03 -40.94
CA SER A 497 15.24 -1.48 -42.29
C SER A 497 14.17 -2.49 -42.72
N ARG A 498 13.72 -2.33 -43.96
CA ARG A 498 12.66 -3.12 -44.62
C ARG A 498 12.75 -4.62 -44.39
#